data_AF-A0A8E2DYD9-F1
#
_entry.id   AF-A0A8E2DYD9-F1
#
_cell.length_a   1.000
_cell.length_b   1.000
_cell.length_c   1.000
_cell.angle_alpha   90.00
_cell.angle_beta   90.00
_cell.angle_gamma   90.00
#
_symmetry.space_group_name_H-M   'P 1'
#
loop_
_entity.id
_entity.type
_entity.pdbx_description
1 polymer ?
#
loop_
_entity_poly.entity_id
_entity_poly.type
_entity_poly.pdbx_seq_one_letter_code
_entity_poly.pdbx_strand_id
1 'polypeptide(L)'
;MPQSLNSSFGDPLQDFKTPAVVRKISESINNESAKLEGRIRKILYWSDEPIGDEPDETNLYIDQRQELVEDIEVHLQEARKVIREALIELPSGTQKIELKRALTELNETDSILLKERTALAADRIRVKYGVLSQPSYVKIGEAYIIAIAENPLEPAGLSYKKKHGRSGADQTSDASGIPKDLVSCFRKEILASAIKAAHIVPYSIGETNAAYLFGSHQGKGYDVIWSEKNGFMMYDALDKIFNNGRMVIIPDPMNDNEFISIILSQDLLKDSRPLPAINAPYSTIHKRRLQFQTPARPGKRYLYMHMMLSLFRRRRYDVPGWEKDREQVLSGQIWASPGKWARRSMVKALALEVGDSWEGVEAVGGLGDFPEAKSLEEEKRMATVVRYSLEPRARDVEKVMMNEPQSH
;
A
#
# COMPACT_ATOMS: atom_id res chain seq x y z
N MET A 1 -22.72 26.17 -9.58
CA MET A 1 -21.79 26.50 -10.69
C MET A 1 -21.20 25.18 -11.16
N PRO A 2 -21.15 24.92 -12.48
CA PRO A 2 -20.47 23.73 -13.01
C PRO A 2 -19.03 23.75 -12.49
N GLN A 3 -18.58 22.66 -11.87
CA GLN A 3 -17.17 22.52 -11.51
C GLN A 3 -16.42 22.23 -12.80
N SER A 4 -15.40 23.04 -13.14
CA SER A 4 -14.52 22.69 -14.24
C SER A 4 -13.81 21.39 -13.90
N LEU A 5 -13.59 20.56 -14.92
CA LEU A 5 -12.91 19.28 -14.76
C LEU A 5 -11.56 19.48 -14.06
N ASN A 6 -10.82 20.53 -14.42
CA ASN A 6 -9.52 20.85 -13.81
C ASN A 6 -9.53 20.93 -12.27
N SER A 7 -10.62 21.39 -11.65
CA SER A 7 -10.71 21.44 -10.19
C SER A 7 -10.82 20.06 -9.52
N SER A 8 -11.29 19.06 -10.28
CA SER A 8 -11.54 17.69 -9.79
C SER A 8 -10.41 16.71 -10.11
N PHE A 9 -9.70 16.87 -11.21
CA PHE A 9 -8.67 15.90 -11.64
C PHE A 9 -7.26 16.25 -11.16
N GLY A 10 -6.99 17.53 -10.88
CA GLY A 10 -5.61 18.03 -10.90
C GLY A 10 -5.00 17.82 -12.30
N ASP A 11 -3.87 18.46 -12.59
CA ASP A 11 -3.18 18.18 -13.85
C ASP A 11 -1.75 17.71 -13.61
N PRO A 12 -1.56 16.40 -13.35
CA PRO A 12 -0.24 15.82 -13.23
C PRO A 12 0.64 16.11 -14.45
N LEU A 13 0.04 16.20 -15.65
CA LEU A 13 0.76 16.34 -16.91
C LEU A 13 1.24 17.78 -17.20
N GLN A 14 0.78 18.79 -16.45
CA GLN A 14 1.19 20.19 -16.65
C GLN A 14 2.72 20.36 -16.56
N ASP A 15 3.34 19.58 -15.69
CA ASP A 15 4.77 19.61 -15.41
C ASP A 15 5.58 18.66 -16.31
N PHE A 16 4.93 17.94 -17.24
CA PHE A 16 5.63 17.05 -18.16
C PHE A 16 6.59 17.83 -19.05
N LYS A 17 7.88 17.52 -18.93
CA LYS A 17 8.95 18.05 -19.79
C LYS A 17 9.99 16.98 -20.03
N THR A 18 10.42 16.85 -21.28
CA THR A 18 11.59 16.03 -21.61
C THR A 18 12.85 16.85 -21.32
N PRO A 19 13.85 16.32 -20.58
CA PRO A 19 15.03 17.09 -20.23
C PRO A 19 15.76 17.64 -21.46
N ALA A 20 16.16 18.90 -21.41
CA ALA A 20 16.75 19.61 -22.56
C ALA A 20 18.01 18.93 -23.11
N VAL A 21 18.77 18.24 -22.25
CA VAL A 21 19.97 17.49 -22.66
C VAL A 21 19.58 16.35 -23.60
N VAL A 22 18.47 15.66 -23.35
CA VAL A 22 17.99 14.55 -24.20
C VAL A 22 17.52 15.07 -25.55
N ARG A 23 16.79 16.20 -25.56
CA ARG A 23 16.36 16.87 -26.80
C ARG A 23 17.53 17.27 -27.69
N LYS A 24 18.67 17.65 -27.11
CA LYS A 24 19.88 18.00 -27.86
C LYS A 24 20.58 16.78 -28.47
N ILE A 25 20.38 15.59 -27.90
CA ILE A 25 21.04 14.36 -28.38
C ILE A 25 20.29 13.77 -29.57
N SER A 26 18.97 13.89 -29.61
CA SER A 26 18.15 13.35 -30.69
C SER A 26 17.11 14.37 -31.16
N GLU A 27 17.22 14.77 -32.43
CA GLU A 27 16.25 15.65 -33.09
C GLU A 27 14.85 15.00 -33.15
N SER A 28 14.77 13.68 -33.31
CA SER A 28 13.51 12.94 -33.26
C SER A 28 12.84 13.05 -31.90
N ILE A 29 13.60 12.89 -30.80
CA ILE A 29 13.08 13.09 -29.43
C ILE A 29 12.64 14.53 -29.20
N ASN A 30 13.37 15.52 -29.75
CA ASN A 30 12.97 16.91 -29.64
C ASN A 30 11.62 17.18 -30.33
N ASN A 31 11.45 16.68 -31.55
CA ASN A 31 10.24 16.87 -32.35
C ASN A 31 9.01 16.17 -31.71
N GLU A 32 9.16 14.91 -31.29
CA GLU A 32 8.07 14.19 -30.60
C GLU A 32 7.74 14.84 -29.26
N SER A 33 8.75 15.30 -28.49
CA SER A 33 8.47 16.02 -27.25
C SER A 33 7.69 17.31 -27.48
N ALA A 34 7.99 18.07 -28.53
CA ALA A 34 7.24 19.30 -28.85
C ALA A 34 5.80 19.00 -29.26
N LYS A 35 5.58 17.91 -30.00
CA LYS A 35 4.24 17.43 -30.38
C LYS A 35 3.42 17.01 -29.15
N LEU A 36 4.01 16.27 -28.22
CA LEU A 36 3.37 15.87 -26.96
C LEU A 36 3.01 17.07 -26.09
N GLU A 37 3.93 18.04 -25.92
CA GLU A 37 3.65 19.30 -25.21
C GLU A 37 2.54 20.12 -25.87
N GLY A 38 2.43 20.06 -27.21
CA GLY A 38 1.30 20.65 -27.94
C GLY A 38 -0.03 19.96 -27.63
N ARG A 39 -0.05 18.61 -27.61
CA ARG A 39 -1.25 17.84 -27.26
C ARG A 39 -1.70 18.04 -25.82
N ILE A 40 -0.76 18.05 -24.87
CA ILE A 40 -1.04 18.34 -23.44
C ILE A 40 -1.74 19.69 -23.34
N ARG A 41 -1.19 20.74 -23.96
CA ARG A 41 -1.82 22.08 -23.97
C ARG A 41 -3.22 22.09 -24.59
N LYS A 42 -3.44 21.34 -25.67
CA LYS A 42 -4.75 21.23 -26.32
C LYS A 42 -5.78 20.55 -25.42
N ILE A 43 -5.43 19.44 -24.78
CA ILE A 43 -6.30 18.72 -23.85
C ILE A 43 -6.58 19.57 -22.60
N LEU A 44 -5.58 20.33 -22.13
CA LEU A 44 -5.77 21.24 -21.01
C LEU A 44 -6.76 22.36 -21.32
N TYR A 45 -6.68 22.93 -22.51
CA TYR A 45 -7.66 23.91 -22.95
C TYR A 45 -9.10 23.35 -22.94
N TRP A 46 -9.28 22.08 -23.32
CA TRP A 46 -10.59 21.41 -23.27
C TRP A 46 -11.08 21.12 -21.84
N SER A 47 -10.16 20.95 -20.89
CA SER A 47 -10.51 20.69 -19.49
C SER A 47 -11.02 21.93 -18.72
N ASP A 48 -10.78 23.12 -19.26
CA ASP A 48 -11.29 24.38 -18.73
C ASP A 48 -12.74 24.66 -19.19
N GLU A 49 -13.19 24.00 -20.26
CA GLU A 49 -14.59 24.04 -20.66
C GLU A 49 -15.42 23.18 -19.71
N PRO A 50 -16.61 23.65 -19.28
CA PRO A 50 -17.49 22.84 -18.47
C PRO A 50 -18.02 21.70 -19.34
N ILE A 51 -17.41 20.52 -19.23
CA ILE A 51 -17.97 19.30 -19.81
C ILE A 51 -19.33 19.09 -19.12
N GLY A 52 -20.38 19.00 -19.94
CA GLY A 52 -21.72 18.77 -19.43
C GLY A 52 -21.83 17.45 -18.68
N ASP A 53 -22.96 17.18 -18.04
CA ASP A 53 -23.24 15.86 -17.43
C ASP A 53 -23.39 14.74 -18.49
N GLU A 54 -22.89 14.94 -19.71
CA GLU A 54 -22.96 14.01 -20.84
C GLU A 54 -21.85 12.95 -20.72
N PRO A 55 -22.20 11.67 -20.49
CA PRO A 55 -21.22 10.60 -20.32
C PRO A 55 -20.31 10.41 -21.53
N ASP A 56 -20.82 10.68 -22.74
CA ASP A 56 -20.09 10.46 -24.00
C ASP A 56 -18.93 11.45 -24.17
N GLU A 57 -19.14 12.74 -23.85
CA GLU A 57 -18.07 13.74 -23.87
C GLU A 57 -17.00 13.44 -22.81
N THR A 58 -17.43 13.02 -21.62
CA THR A 58 -16.49 12.65 -20.54
C THR A 58 -15.67 11.40 -20.90
N ASN A 59 -16.29 10.38 -21.49
CA ASN A 59 -15.59 9.19 -21.98
C ASN A 59 -14.57 9.55 -23.06
N LEU A 60 -14.96 10.38 -24.03
CA LEU A 60 -14.05 10.83 -25.08
C LEU A 60 -12.83 11.56 -24.51
N TYR A 61 -13.03 12.43 -23.52
CA TYR A 61 -11.94 13.13 -22.84
C TYR A 61 -10.99 12.17 -22.12
N ILE A 62 -11.54 11.20 -21.38
CA ILE A 62 -10.77 10.18 -20.68
C ILE A 62 -9.94 9.34 -21.65
N ASP A 63 -10.53 8.92 -22.77
CA ASP A 63 -9.85 8.11 -23.77
C ASP A 63 -8.72 8.88 -24.46
N GLN A 64 -8.92 10.17 -24.76
CA GLN A 64 -7.86 11.03 -25.29
C GLN A 64 -6.71 11.24 -24.32
N ARG A 65 -6.99 11.37 -23.02
CA ARG A 65 -5.93 11.45 -21.98
C ARG A 65 -5.21 10.11 -21.83
N GLN A 66 -5.92 8.99 -21.92
CA GLN A 66 -5.30 7.66 -21.87
C GLN A 66 -4.35 7.45 -23.06
N GLU A 67 -4.77 7.79 -24.28
CA GLU A 67 -3.92 7.74 -25.48
C GLU A 67 -2.68 8.63 -25.30
N LEU A 68 -2.85 9.85 -24.78
CA LEU A 68 -1.72 10.75 -24.50
C LEU A 68 -0.73 10.14 -23.49
N VAL A 69 -1.22 9.48 -22.43
CA VAL A 69 -0.37 8.78 -21.44
C VAL A 69 0.45 7.67 -22.09
N GLU A 70 -0.15 6.90 -22.99
CA GLU A 70 0.53 5.83 -23.72
C GLU A 70 1.62 6.39 -24.64
N ASP A 71 1.32 7.46 -25.38
CA ASP A 71 2.30 8.11 -26.24
C ASP A 71 3.46 8.73 -25.44
N ILE A 72 3.18 9.32 -24.27
CA ILE A 72 4.23 9.82 -23.38
C ILE A 72 5.10 8.67 -22.88
N GLU A 73 4.52 7.52 -22.51
CA GLU A 73 5.30 6.37 -22.05
C GLU A 73 6.24 5.84 -23.15
N VAL A 74 5.76 5.70 -24.38
CA VAL A 74 6.57 5.28 -25.54
C VAL A 74 7.72 6.28 -25.75
N HIS A 75 7.42 7.58 -25.70
CA HIS A 75 8.43 8.64 -25.82
C HIS A 75 9.49 8.58 -24.70
N LEU A 76 9.07 8.36 -23.45
CA LEU A 76 9.98 8.21 -22.32
C LEU A 76 10.87 6.96 -22.47
N GLN A 77 10.34 5.86 -23.01
CA GLN A 77 11.12 4.65 -23.27
C GLN A 77 12.21 4.91 -24.31
N GLU A 78 11.88 5.57 -25.43
CA GLU A 78 12.87 5.90 -26.47
C GLU A 78 13.90 6.92 -25.96
N ALA A 79 13.46 7.94 -25.20
CA ALA A 79 14.35 8.90 -24.56
C ALA A 79 15.37 8.21 -23.63
N ARG A 80 14.96 7.22 -22.84
CA ARG A 80 15.86 6.43 -21.99
C ARG A 80 16.85 5.61 -22.81
N LYS A 81 16.40 5.01 -23.90
CA LYS A 81 17.25 4.23 -24.80
C LYS A 81 18.37 5.11 -25.38
N VAL A 82 18.02 6.27 -25.93
CA VAL A 82 18.98 7.26 -26.46
C VAL A 82 20.00 7.70 -25.39
N ILE A 83 19.55 7.98 -24.16
CA ILE A 83 20.47 8.33 -23.06
C ILE A 83 21.43 7.19 -22.73
N ARG A 84 20.94 5.94 -22.69
CA ARG A 84 21.78 4.78 -22.36
C ARG A 84 22.85 4.55 -23.42
N GLU A 85 22.51 4.69 -24.69
CA GLU A 85 23.45 4.62 -25.80
C GLU A 85 24.51 5.72 -25.69
N ALA A 86 24.10 6.98 -25.48
CA ALA A 86 25.02 8.10 -25.30
C ALA A 86 25.93 7.95 -24.05
N LEU A 87 25.44 7.33 -22.97
CA LEU A 87 26.24 7.06 -21.77
C LEU A 87 27.34 6.01 -21.98
N ILE A 88 27.16 5.08 -22.92
CA ILE A 88 28.15 4.06 -23.28
C ILE A 88 29.30 4.69 -24.07
N GLU A 89 28.99 5.62 -24.97
CA GLU A 89 29.98 6.30 -25.82
C GLU A 89 30.85 7.31 -25.06
N LEU A 90 30.40 7.78 -23.90
CA LEU A 90 31.10 8.81 -23.11
C LEU A 90 32.00 8.20 -21.99
N PRO A 91 33.35 8.28 -22.11
CA PRO A 91 34.26 7.68 -21.15
C PRO A 91 34.19 8.36 -19.77
N SER A 92 34.20 9.70 -19.71
CA SER A 92 34.05 10.49 -18.47
C SER A 92 33.85 11.98 -18.79
N GLY A 93 33.20 12.74 -17.90
CA GLY A 93 33.11 14.20 -18.00
C GLY A 93 31.78 14.78 -17.55
N THR A 94 31.65 16.11 -17.63
CA THR A 94 30.46 16.89 -17.25
C THR A 94 29.20 16.41 -17.99
N GLN A 95 29.31 16.08 -19.28
CA GLN A 95 28.20 15.56 -20.09
C GLN A 95 27.62 14.24 -19.55
N LYS A 96 28.48 13.34 -19.03
CA LYS A 96 28.04 12.07 -18.42
C LYS A 96 27.23 12.30 -17.14
N ILE A 97 27.58 13.33 -16.37
CA ILE A 97 26.84 13.72 -15.16
C ILE A 97 25.47 14.28 -15.55
N GLU A 98 25.42 15.14 -16.57
CA GLU A 98 24.16 15.69 -17.09
C GLU A 98 23.22 14.61 -17.63
N LEU A 99 23.75 13.61 -18.34
CA LEU A 99 22.97 12.47 -18.83
C LEU A 99 22.40 11.61 -17.70
N LYS A 100 23.18 11.35 -16.64
CA LYS A 100 22.69 10.64 -15.44
C LYS A 100 21.60 11.44 -14.73
N ARG A 101 21.73 12.77 -14.67
CA ARG A 101 20.70 13.65 -14.12
C ARG A 101 19.43 13.58 -14.96
N ALA A 102 19.54 13.70 -16.28
CA ALA A 102 18.41 13.58 -17.20
C ALA A 102 17.70 12.22 -17.09
N LEU A 103 18.45 11.13 -16.95
CA LEU A 103 17.86 9.80 -16.71
C LEU A 103 17.08 9.74 -15.39
N THR A 104 17.57 10.43 -14.35
CA THR A 104 16.87 10.54 -13.08
C THR A 104 15.58 11.36 -13.22
N GLU A 105 15.63 12.49 -13.93
CA GLU A 105 14.45 13.33 -14.24
C GLU A 105 13.38 12.54 -15.01
N LEU A 106 13.76 11.74 -16.04
CA LEU A 106 12.81 10.87 -16.76
C LEU A 106 12.16 9.83 -15.85
N ASN A 107 12.90 9.28 -14.89
CA ASN A 107 12.34 8.33 -13.93
C ASN A 107 11.41 9.00 -12.92
N GLU A 108 11.62 10.28 -12.60
CA GLU A 108 10.67 11.06 -11.78
C GLU A 108 9.35 11.30 -12.55
N THR A 109 9.41 11.43 -13.88
CA THR A 109 8.22 11.53 -14.75
C THR A 109 7.33 10.29 -14.69
N ASP A 110 7.86 9.09 -14.40
CA ASP A 110 7.03 7.89 -14.23
C ASP A 110 6.03 8.03 -13.08
N SER A 111 6.40 8.78 -12.03
CA SER A 111 5.46 9.04 -10.93
C SER A 111 4.29 9.93 -11.38
N ILE A 112 4.50 10.78 -12.38
CA ILE A 112 3.46 11.63 -12.96
C ILE A 112 2.51 10.75 -13.77
N LEU A 113 3.03 9.91 -14.66
CA LEU A 113 2.21 8.98 -15.45
C LEU A 113 1.42 8.01 -14.59
N LEU A 114 2.02 7.51 -13.50
CA LEU A 114 1.31 6.61 -12.59
C LEU A 114 0.13 7.32 -11.91
N LYS A 115 0.31 8.57 -11.47
CA LYS A 115 -0.78 9.37 -10.90
C LYS A 115 -1.89 9.62 -11.92
N GLU A 116 -1.50 9.93 -13.16
CA GLU A 116 -2.42 10.17 -14.27
C GLU A 116 -3.25 8.93 -14.59
N ARG A 117 -2.62 7.76 -14.81
CA ARG A 117 -3.32 6.48 -15.03
C ARG A 117 -4.30 6.16 -13.93
N THR A 118 -3.87 6.41 -12.70
CA THR A 118 -4.67 6.18 -11.51
C THR A 118 -5.91 7.10 -11.48
N ALA A 119 -5.76 8.36 -11.88
CA ALA A 119 -6.87 9.31 -12.00
C ALA A 119 -7.83 8.86 -13.11
N LEU A 120 -7.34 8.64 -14.33
CA LEU A 120 -8.15 8.19 -15.47
C LEU A 120 -8.94 6.93 -15.18
N ALA A 121 -8.32 5.96 -14.50
CA ALA A 121 -8.99 4.73 -14.12
C ALA A 121 -10.12 4.99 -13.09
N ALA A 122 -9.92 5.90 -12.12
CA ALA A 122 -11.00 6.31 -11.23
C ALA A 122 -12.15 7.00 -11.98
N ASP A 123 -11.82 7.78 -13.01
CA ASP A 123 -12.78 8.59 -13.76
C ASP A 123 -13.63 7.75 -14.70
N ARG A 124 -13.02 6.78 -15.41
CA ARG A 124 -13.76 5.78 -16.20
C ARG A 124 -14.87 5.13 -15.38
N ILE A 125 -14.58 4.92 -14.10
CA ILE A 125 -15.50 4.24 -13.23
C ILE A 125 -16.58 5.18 -12.69
N ARG A 126 -16.26 6.46 -12.43
CA ARG A 126 -17.28 7.48 -12.16
C ARG A 126 -18.27 7.59 -13.31
N VAL A 127 -17.79 7.61 -14.56
CA VAL A 127 -18.64 7.66 -15.75
C VAL A 127 -19.48 6.38 -15.86
N LYS A 128 -18.83 5.20 -15.78
CA LYS A 128 -19.49 3.89 -15.90
C LYS A 128 -20.64 3.69 -14.92
N TYR A 129 -20.52 4.22 -13.69
CA TYR A 129 -21.55 4.08 -12.66
C TYR A 129 -22.39 5.34 -12.42
N GLY A 130 -22.36 6.31 -13.36
CA GLY A 130 -23.21 7.51 -13.32
C GLY A 130 -23.01 8.38 -12.08
N VAL A 131 -21.80 8.40 -11.49
CA VAL A 131 -21.51 9.05 -10.20
C VAL A 131 -21.18 10.54 -10.37
N LEU A 132 -21.09 11.05 -11.61
CA LEU A 132 -20.72 12.44 -11.89
C LEU A 132 -21.64 13.48 -11.19
N SER A 133 -22.89 13.12 -10.87
CA SER A 133 -23.89 14.04 -10.31
C SER A 133 -24.20 13.82 -8.82
N GLN A 134 -23.51 12.92 -8.11
CA GLN A 134 -23.66 12.80 -6.64
C GLN A 134 -22.32 12.65 -5.91
N PRO A 135 -22.03 13.51 -4.90
CA PRO A 135 -20.85 13.39 -4.04
C PRO A 135 -21.03 12.24 -3.04
N SER A 136 -21.14 11.01 -3.52
CA SER A 136 -21.08 9.82 -2.67
C SER A 136 -19.64 9.33 -2.59
N TYR A 137 -18.92 9.80 -1.57
CA TYR A 137 -17.56 9.37 -1.23
C TYR A 137 -17.41 7.85 -1.07
N VAL A 138 -18.53 7.12 -0.90
CA VAL A 138 -18.59 5.67 -0.69
C VAL A 138 -18.32 4.87 -1.98
N LYS A 139 -18.64 5.39 -3.17
CA LYS A 139 -18.46 4.65 -4.44
C LYS A 139 -17.09 4.89 -5.12
N ILE A 140 -16.44 6.02 -4.84
CA ILE A 140 -15.14 6.36 -5.42
C ILE A 140 -14.05 5.39 -4.94
N GLY A 141 -14.12 4.92 -3.69
CA GLY A 141 -13.19 3.92 -3.15
C GLY A 141 -13.31 2.57 -3.86
N GLU A 142 -14.53 2.02 -3.99
CA GLU A 142 -14.75 0.76 -4.72
C GLU A 142 -14.39 0.88 -6.20
N ALA A 143 -14.69 2.05 -6.80
CA ALA A 143 -14.31 2.38 -8.16
C ALA A 143 -12.79 2.37 -8.36
N TYR A 144 -12.07 3.19 -7.59
CA TYR A 144 -10.60 3.25 -7.61
C TYR A 144 -9.95 1.87 -7.49
N ILE A 145 -10.55 1.01 -6.68
CA ILE A 145 -10.13 -0.35 -6.43
C ILE A 145 -10.40 -1.30 -7.62
N ILE A 146 -11.55 -1.19 -8.29
CA ILE A 146 -11.85 -1.91 -9.53
C ILE A 146 -10.86 -1.51 -10.64
N ALA A 147 -10.51 -0.23 -10.71
CA ALA A 147 -9.56 0.32 -11.69
C ALA A 147 -8.17 -0.31 -11.62
N ILE A 148 -7.64 -0.48 -10.40
CA ILE A 148 -6.34 -1.13 -10.15
C ILE A 148 -6.39 -2.61 -10.51
N ALA A 149 -7.54 -3.28 -10.30
CA ALA A 149 -7.70 -4.70 -10.60
C ALA A 149 -7.93 -5.00 -12.09
N GLU A 150 -8.59 -4.10 -12.83
CA GLU A 150 -8.91 -4.25 -14.26
C GLU A 150 -7.76 -3.82 -15.19
N ASN A 151 -6.83 -2.99 -14.72
CA ASN A 151 -5.62 -2.59 -15.46
C ASN A 151 -4.37 -3.02 -14.69
N PRO A 152 -4.01 -4.32 -14.66
CA PRO A 152 -2.83 -4.78 -13.95
C PRO A 152 -1.60 -4.06 -14.50
N LEU A 153 -0.97 -3.24 -13.67
CA LEU A 153 0.31 -2.62 -13.97
C LEU A 153 1.32 -3.76 -14.19
N GLU A 154 1.85 -3.89 -15.40
CA GLU A 154 3.09 -4.66 -15.57
C GLU A 154 4.17 -4.04 -14.69
N PRO A 155 4.95 -4.84 -13.94
CA PRO A 155 5.96 -4.30 -13.06
C PRO A 155 7.09 -3.71 -13.90
N ALA A 156 7.04 -2.39 -14.14
CA ALA A 156 8.21 -1.63 -14.53
C ALA A 156 9.27 -1.84 -13.42
N GLY A 157 10.34 -2.56 -13.73
CA GLY A 157 11.33 -3.07 -12.78
C GLY A 157 12.21 -2.02 -12.10
N LEU A 158 11.67 -0.90 -11.62
CA LEU A 158 12.44 0.19 -11.00
C LEU A 158 11.82 0.74 -9.71
N SER A 159 12.73 1.10 -8.80
CA SER A 159 12.44 1.50 -7.42
C SER A 159 11.77 2.88 -7.35
N TYR A 160 10.52 2.91 -6.92
CA TYR A 160 9.81 4.13 -6.54
C TYR A 160 10.36 4.68 -5.20
N LYS A 161 10.55 6.00 -5.07
CA LYS A 161 10.79 6.69 -3.79
C LYS A 161 9.58 7.58 -3.50
N LYS A 162 8.91 7.36 -2.37
CA LYS A 162 7.74 8.15 -1.96
C LYS A 162 8.19 9.47 -1.32
N LYS A 163 7.66 10.60 -1.80
CA LYS A 163 7.96 11.96 -1.31
C LYS A 163 6.80 12.64 -0.56
N HIS A 164 5.73 11.94 -0.21
CA HIS A 164 4.62 12.54 0.56
C HIS A 164 4.42 11.84 1.91
N GLY A 165 4.78 12.57 2.96
CA GLY A 165 4.37 12.28 4.34
C GLY A 165 2.90 12.60 4.56
N ARG A 166 2.29 11.92 5.53
CA ARG A 166 0.91 12.08 5.99
C ARG A 166 0.60 13.55 6.33
N SER A 167 -0.64 14.00 6.10
CA SER A 167 -1.14 15.25 6.70
C SER A 167 -1.21 15.09 8.23
N GLY A 168 -0.96 16.17 8.97
CA GLY A 168 -0.92 16.14 10.44
C GLY A 168 -2.31 16.00 11.10
N ALA A 169 -3.38 16.37 10.40
CA ALA A 169 -4.73 16.43 10.98
C ALA A 169 -5.29 15.05 11.38
N ASP A 170 -5.13 14.04 10.51
CA ASP A 170 -5.64 12.68 10.76
C ASP A 170 -4.86 11.95 11.87
N GLN A 171 -3.62 12.39 12.16
CA GLN A 171 -2.82 11.80 13.25
C GLN A 171 -3.25 12.32 14.62
N THR A 172 -3.78 13.54 14.70
CA THR A 172 -4.09 14.19 15.99
C THR A 172 -5.38 13.69 16.64
N SER A 173 -6.40 13.33 15.86
CA SER A 173 -7.65 12.74 16.40
C SER A 173 -7.44 11.33 16.93
N ASP A 174 -6.68 10.51 16.20
CA ASP A 174 -6.39 9.12 16.59
C ASP A 174 -5.50 9.01 17.82
N ALA A 175 -4.42 9.80 17.86
CA ALA A 175 -3.48 9.79 18.97
C ALA A 175 -4.10 10.28 20.29
N SER A 176 -5.26 10.95 20.23
CA SER A 176 -5.99 11.42 21.40
C SER A 176 -6.84 10.32 22.07
N GLY A 177 -7.32 9.34 21.28
CA GLY A 177 -8.10 8.19 21.78
C GLY A 177 -7.25 6.94 22.04
N ILE A 178 -6.10 6.81 21.39
CA ILE A 178 -5.15 5.73 21.65
C ILE A 178 -4.35 6.09 22.92
N PRO A 179 -4.42 5.29 24.00
CA PRO A 179 -3.67 5.60 25.21
C PRO A 179 -2.18 5.75 24.90
N LYS A 180 -1.54 6.78 25.47
CA LYS A 180 -0.14 7.17 25.22
C LYS A 180 0.91 6.15 25.71
N ASP A 181 0.47 4.96 26.04
CA ASP A 181 1.08 4.14 27.06
C ASP A 181 1.53 2.82 26.44
N LEU A 182 2.78 2.89 25.99
CA LEU A 182 3.74 1.87 25.59
C LEU A 182 3.31 0.39 25.77
N VAL A 183 3.58 -0.40 24.72
CA VAL A 183 4.13 -1.76 24.88
C VAL A 183 5.55 -1.63 25.46
N SER A 184 5.64 -1.39 26.77
CA SER A 184 6.92 -1.36 27.47
C SER A 184 7.32 -2.80 27.76
N CYS A 185 7.91 -3.50 26.79
CA CYS A 185 8.68 -4.68 27.21
C CYS A 185 9.85 -4.26 28.13
N PHE A 186 10.25 -2.98 28.20
CA PHE A 186 11.47 -2.53 28.88
C PHE A 186 11.39 -1.11 29.49
N ARG A 187 11.96 -0.96 30.70
CA ARG A 187 11.91 0.21 31.61
C ARG A 187 12.67 1.48 31.17
N LYS A 188 13.11 1.61 29.91
CA LYS A 188 13.92 2.77 29.49
C LYS A 188 13.03 3.86 28.88
N GLU A 189 13.33 5.12 29.19
CA GLU A 189 12.66 6.27 28.57
C GLU A 189 12.91 6.25 27.06
N ILE A 190 11.84 6.07 26.28
CA ILE A 190 11.87 6.15 24.82
C ILE A 190 11.39 7.55 24.43
N LEU A 191 12.12 8.22 23.52
CA LEU A 191 11.69 9.49 22.95
C LEU A 191 10.31 9.35 22.32
N ALA A 192 9.35 10.21 22.70
CA ALA A 192 7.99 10.18 22.18
C ALA A 192 7.94 10.25 20.64
N SER A 193 8.89 10.94 20.02
CA SER A 193 9.02 11.05 18.56
C SER A 193 9.37 9.73 17.85
N ALA A 194 9.88 8.74 18.59
CA ALA A 194 10.23 7.42 18.06
C ALA A 194 9.10 6.39 18.21
N ILE A 195 7.98 6.78 18.82
CA ILE A 195 6.78 5.94 18.99
C ILE A 195 5.73 6.36 17.96
N LYS A 196 5.09 5.38 17.33
CA LYS A 196 4.02 5.57 16.36
C LYS A 196 2.74 4.88 16.82
N ALA A 197 1.60 5.48 16.49
CA ALA A 197 0.33 4.78 16.48
C ALA A 197 0.32 3.80 15.29
N ALA A 198 0.55 2.52 15.58
CA ALA A 198 0.57 1.46 14.59
C ALA A 198 -0.84 0.88 14.43
N HIS A 199 -1.36 0.90 13.20
CA HIS A 199 -2.58 0.18 12.86
C HIS A 199 -2.27 -1.32 12.72
N ILE A 200 -3.10 -2.17 13.32
CA ILE A 200 -2.98 -3.63 13.24
C ILE A 200 -3.39 -4.10 11.85
N VAL A 201 -4.63 -3.82 11.48
CA VAL A 201 -5.12 -3.94 10.12
C VAL A 201 -4.90 -2.61 9.42
N PRO A 202 -4.16 -2.59 8.30
CA PRO A 202 -3.69 -1.34 7.74
C PRO A 202 -4.81 -0.56 7.08
N TYR A 203 -4.89 0.75 7.34
CA TYR A 203 -5.84 1.65 6.68
C TYR A 203 -5.83 1.57 5.13
N SER A 204 -4.70 1.14 4.54
CA SER A 204 -4.57 0.99 3.08
C SER A 204 -5.49 -0.06 2.47
N ILE A 205 -6.10 -0.95 3.27
CA ILE A 205 -7.14 -1.83 2.74
C ILE A 205 -8.40 -1.05 2.33
N GLY A 206 -8.62 0.14 2.89
CA GLY A 206 -9.81 0.94 2.66
C GLY A 206 -11.02 0.49 3.48
N GLU A 207 -11.89 1.44 3.80
CA GLU A 207 -13.05 1.23 4.68
C GLU A 207 -14.03 0.20 4.13
N THR A 208 -14.35 0.24 2.85
CA THR A 208 -15.31 -0.70 2.25
C THR A 208 -14.82 -2.14 2.32
N ASN A 209 -13.54 -2.37 1.99
CA ASN A 209 -12.94 -3.71 2.09
C ASN A 209 -12.83 -4.14 3.56
N ALA A 210 -12.52 -3.23 4.49
CA ALA A 210 -12.49 -3.51 5.92
C ALA A 210 -13.87 -3.92 6.45
N ALA A 211 -14.92 -3.16 6.12
CA ALA A 211 -16.28 -3.48 6.51
C ALA A 211 -16.67 -4.87 6.01
N TYR A 212 -16.43 -5.14 4.73
CA TYR A 212 -16.77 -6.42 4.12
C TYR A 212 -15.99 -7.60 4.73
N LEU A 213 -14.67 -7.44 4.90
CA LEU A 213 -13.78 -8.43 5.48
C LEU A 213 -14.20 -8.81 6.90
N PHE A 214 -14.54 -7.82 7.73
CA PHE A 214 -14.99 -8.00 9.11
C PHE A 214 -16.50 -8.27 9.24
N GLY A 215 -17.20 -8.50 8.12
CA GLY A 215 -18.64 -8.79 8.11
C GLY A 215 -19.51 -7.68 8.73
N SER A 216 -19.02 -6.44 8.69
CA SER A 216 -19.75 -5.25 9.12
C SER A 216 -20.58 -4.69 7.97
N HIS A 217 -21.63 -3.94 8.30
CA HIS A 217 -22.48 -3.28 7.30
C HIS A 217 -21.67 -2.33 6.41
N GLN A 218 -22.06 -2.19 5.15
CA GLN A 218 -21.45 -1.19 4.26
C GLN A 218 -21.56 0.21 4.89
N GLY A 219 -20.49 1.00 4.80
CA GLY A 219 -20.40 2.31 5.47
C GLY A 219 -19.93 2.25 6.93
N LYS A 220 -19.79 1.06 7.54
CA LYS A 220 -19.18 0.88 8.89
C LYS A 220 -17.69 0.57 8.87
N GLY A 221 -17.05 0.76 7.72
CA GLY A 221 -15.61 0.53 7.54
C GLY A 221 -14.75 1.48 8.37
N TYR A 222 -15.19 2.73 8.52
CA TYR A 222 -14.54 3.71 9.40
C TYR A 222 -14.40 3.16 10.83
N ASP A 223 -15.50 2.67 11.41
CA ASP A 223 -15.54 2.10 12.77
C ASP A 223 -14.62 0.88 12.91
N VAL A 224 -14.34 0.17 11.81
CA VAL A 224 -13.41 -0.99 11.80
C VAL A 224 -11.96 -0.52 11.74
N ILE A 225 -11.63 0.38 10.81
CA ILE A 225 -10.25 0.87 10.58
C ILE A 225 -9.77 1.74 11.73
N TRP A 226 -10.58 2.70 12.15
CA TRP A 226 -10.24 3.71 13.17
C TRP A 226 -10.64 3.28 14.58
N SER A 227 -10.94 1.99 14.78
CA SER A 227 -11.15 1.45 16.11
C SER A 227 -9.88 1.59 16.95
N GLU A 228 -10.00 2.06 18.20
CA GLU A 228 -8.92 1.99 19.19
C GLU A 228 -8.40 0.56 19.40
N LYS A 229 -9.21 -0.46 19.10
CA LYS A 229 -8.83 -1.88 19.15
C LYS A 229 -8.03 -2.33 17.93
N ASN A 230 -8.02 -1.55 16.85
CA ASN A 230 -7.24 -1.78 15.63
C ASN A 230 -5.89 -1.04 15.66
N GLY A 231 -5.45 -0.55 16.81
CA GLY A 231 -4.16 0.11 16.92
C GLY A 231 -3.52 -0.04 18.28
N PHE A 232 -2.22 0.23 18.34
CA PHE A 232 -1.50 0.44 19.58
C PHE A 232 -0.19 1.18 19.33
N MET A 233 0.40 1.72 20.39
CA MET A 233 1.65 2.48 20.32
C MET A 233 2.85 1.53 20.20
N MET A 234 3.67 1.72 19.16
CA MET A 234 4.82 0.87 18.88
C MET A 234 6.03 1.70 18.45
N TYR A 235 7.24 1.28 18.82
CA TYR A 235 8.47 1.89 18.32
C TYR A 235 8.60 1.74 16.80
N ASP A 236 9.10 2.77 16.10
CA ASP A 236 9.16 2.81 14.63
C ASP A 236 9.83 1.56 13.99
N ALA A 237 10.94 1.08 14.55
CA ALA A 237 11.61 -0.12 14.01
C ALA A 237 10.79 -1.40 14.20
N LEU A 238 10.00 -1.48 15.28
CA LEU A 238 9.08 -2.60 15.49
C LEU A 238 7.86 -2.48 14.58
N ASP A 239 7.33 -1.27 14.40
CA ASP A 239 6.19 -1.00 13.50
C ASP A 239 6.52 -1.44 12.08
N LYS A 240 7.74 -1.18 11.61
CA LYS A 240 8.24 -1.64 10.32
C LYS A 240 8.19 -3.17 10.20
N ILE A 241 8.78 -3.92 11.12
CA ILE A 241 8.81 -5.39 11.01
C ILE A 241 7.42 -6.02 11.21
N PHE A 242 6.57 -5.41 12.02
CA PHE A 242 5.19 -5.82 12.24
C PHE A 242 4.35 -5.60 10.97
N ASN A 243 4.41 -4.41 10.37
CA ASN A 243 3.75 -4.11 9.10
C ASN A 243 4.23 -4.98 7.94
N ASN A 244 5.48 -5.43 7.99
CA ASN A 244 6.09 -6.31 6.99
C ASN A 244 5.79 -7.79 7.19
N GLY A 245 5.01 -8.16 8.21
CA GLY A 245 4.66 -9.56 8.47
C GLY A 245 5.88 -10.39 8.85
N ARG A 246 6.91 -9.75 9.40
CA ARG A 246 8.12 -10.38 9.95
C ARG A 246 7.99 -10.63 11.46
N MET A 247 6.95 -10.05 12.07
CA MET A 247 6.54 -10.25 13.44
C MET A 247 5.01 -10.28 13.49
N VAL A 248 4.46 -11.12 14.36
CA VAL A 248 3.04 -11.14 14.72
C VAL A 248 2.89 -11.08 16.24
N ILE A 249 1.69 -10.74 16.70
CA ILE A 249 1.34 -10.76 18.12
C ILE A 249 0.15 -11.71 18.27
N ILE A 250 0.30 -12.67 19.18
CA ILE A 250 -0.72 -13.68 19.45
C ILE A 250 -1.02 -13.71 20.96
N PRO A 251 -2.16 -14.28 21.39
CA PRO A 251 -2.44 -14.48 22.81
C PRO A 251 -1.39 -15.37 23.46
N ASP A 252 -1.10 -15.10 24.73
CA ASP A 252 -0.22 -15.94 25.53
C ASP A 252 -0.92 -17.29 25.79
N PRO A 253 -0.32 -18.44 25.42
CA PRO A 253 -0.91 -19.75 25.68
C PRO A 253 -1.20 -20.03 27.15
N MET A 254 -0.50 -19.35 28.07
CA MET A 254 -0.67 -19.50 29.51
C MET A 254 -1.68 -18.50 30.09
N ASN A 255 -2.04 -17.45 29.34
CA ASN A 255 -3.01 -16.43 29.76
C ASN A 255 -3.62 -15.73 28.55
N ASP A 256 -4.83 -16.14 28.18
CA ASP A 256 -5.53 -15.64 26.99
C ASP A 256 -5.88 -14.13 27.04
N ASN A 257 -5.71 -13.46 28.19
CA ASN A 257 -5.86 -12.00 28.31
C ASN A 257 -4.56 -11.23 28.06
N GLU A 258 -3.43 -11.94 27.95
CA GLU A 258 -2.12 -11.38 27.66
C GLU A 258 -1.69 -11.74 26.25
N PHE A 259 -0.69 -11.01 25.75
CA PHE A 259 -0.18 -11.20 24.39
C PHE A 259 1.32 -11.46 24.42
N ILE A 260 1.80 -12.26 23.46
CA ILE A 260 3.21 -12.51 23.20
C ILE A 260 3.58 -12.09 21.78
N SER A 261 4.82 -11.61 21.60
CA SER A 261 5.37 -11.30 20.28
C SER A 261 6.07 -12.50 19.68
N ILE A 262 5.79 -12.81 18.42
CA ILE A 262 6.45 -13.87 17.67
C ILE A 262 7.18 -13.25 16.49
N ILE A 263 8.51 -13.34 16.49
CA ILE A 263 9.35 -12.99 15.34
C ILE A 263 9.37 -14.18 14.37
N LEU A 264 8.88 -13.98 13.16
CA LEU A 264 8.81 -14.99 12.09
C LEU A 264 10.09 -14.99 11.22
N SER A 265 10.84 -13.89 11.24
CA SER A 265 12.04 -13.74 10.41
C SER A 265 13.27 -14.34 11.08
N GLN A 266 13.83 -15.40 10.50
CA GLN A 266 15.01 -16.09 11.05
C GLN A 266 16.27 -15.23 11.04
N ASP A 267 16.41 -14.35 10.05
CA ASP A 267 17.51 -13.39 9.99
C ASP A 267 17.44 -12.36 11.13
N LEU A 268 16.25 -11.86 11.50
CA LEU A 268 16.08 -11.01 12.67
C LEU A 268 16.44 -11.74 13.96
N LEU A 269 16.07 -13.03 14.08
CA LEU A 269 16.43 -13.84 15.24
C LEU A 269 17.95 -14.06 15.37
N LYS A 270 18.67 -14.12 14.25
CA LYS A 270 20.13 -14.25 14.20
C LYS A 270 20.86 -12.92 14.32
N ASP A 271 20.18 -11.80 14.06
CA ASP A 271 20.76 -10.46 14.18
C ASP A 271 21.03 -10.13 15.66
N SER A 272 22.31 -10.09 16.02
CA SER A 272 22.78 -9.78 17.36
C SER A 272 22.84 -8.28 17.64
N ARG A 273 22.58 -7.42 16.65
CA ARG A 273 22.62 -5.97 16.84
C ARG A 273 21.52 -5.53 17.79
N PRO A 274 21.83 -4.68 18.78
CA PRO A 274 20.83 -4.20 19.71
C PRO A 274 19.87 -3.24 18.99
N LEU A 275 18.57 -3.47 19.17
CA LEU A 275 17.54 -2.51 18.79
C LEU A 275 17.64 -1.28 19.69
N PRO A 276 17.72 -0.05 19.12
CA PRO A 276 17.89 1.15 19.94
C PRO A 276 16.81 1.33 21.02
N ALA A 277 15.58 0.90 20.73
CA ALA A 277 14.45 1.00 21.66
C ALA A 277 14.59 0.15 22.93
N ILE A 278 15.20 -1.03 22.81
CA ILE A 278 15.22 -2.04 23.89
C ILE A 278 16.64 -2.38 24.33
N ASN A 279 17.65 -1.85 23.64
CA ASN A 279 19.07 -2.15 23.84
C ASN A 279 19.37 -3.66 23.87
N ALA A 280 18.67 -4.41 23.01
CA ALA A 280 18.71 -5.86 22.96
C ALA A 280 18.33 -6.35 21.54
N PRO A 281 18.78 -7.53 21.11
CA PRO A 281 18.46 -8.06 19.78
C PRO A 281 17.00 -8.52 19.68
N TYR A 282 16.48 -8.68 18.44
CA TYR A 282 15.10 -9.13 18.19
C TYR A 282 14.78 -10.49 18.80
N SER A 283 15.78 -11.36 18.97
CA SER A 283 15.62 -12.64 19.67
C SER A 283 15.11 -12.48 21.12
N THR A 284 15.41 -11.36 21.79
CA THR A 284 14.95 -11.12 23.16
C THR A 284 13.46 -10.78 23.27
N ILE A 285 12.85 -10.32 22.18
CA ILE A 285 11.39 -10.07 22.13
C ILE A 285 10.61 -11.25 21.53
N HIS A 286 11.28 -12.23 20.94
CA HIS A 286 10.62 -13.44 20.48
C HIS A 286 10.07 -14.24 21.67
N LYS A 287 8.79 -14.63 21.59
CA LYS A 287 8.02 -15.30 22.65
C LYS A 287 8.01 -14.53 23.98
N ARG A 288 8.20 -13.20 23.94
CA ARG A 288 8.12 -12.36 25.14
C ARG A 288 6.71 -11.82 25.33
N ARG A 289 6.22 -11.86 26.56
CA ARG A 289 4.94 -11.23 26.94
C ARG A 289 5.04 -9.71 26.81
N LEU A 290 4.07 -9.13 26.12
CA LEU A 290 3.89 -7.69 25.99
C LEU A 290 3.44 -7.14 27.34
N GLN A 291 3.97 -5.98 27.74
CA GLN A 291 3.47 -5.27 28.92
C GLN A 291 2.74 -4.03 28.44
N PHE A 292 1.46 -3.94 28.80
CA PHE A 292 0.62 -2.78 28.52
C PHE A 292 0.61 -1.91 29.77
N GLN A 293 0.90 -0.63 29.59
CA GLN A 293 0.91 0.34 30.67
C GLN A 293 -0.51 0.78 31.10
N THR A 294 -1.52 0.55 30.25
CA THR A 294 -2.94 0.80 30.55
C THR A 294 -3.75 -0.48 30.44
N PRO A 295 -5.03 -0.48 30.86
CA PRO A 295 -5.95 -1.57 30.59
C PRO A 295 -6.34 -1.73 29.11
N ALA A 296 -6.01 -0.77 28.24
CA ALA A 296 -6.33 -0.88 26.82
C ALA A 296 -5.56 -2.05 26.21
N ARG A 297 -6.28 -2.83 25.39
CA ARG A 297 -5.74 -3.99 24.69
C ARG A 297 -6.17 -3.94 23.23
N PRO A 298 -5.29 -4.38 22.31
CA PRO A 298 -5.68 -4.60 20.93
C PRO A 298 -6.79 -5.66 20.86
N GLY A 299 -7.68 -5.53 19.88
CA GLY A 299 -8.74 -6.51 19.67
C GLY A 299 -8.17 -7.79 19.04
N LYS A 300 -8.46 -8.95 19.63
CA LYS A 300 -7.97 -10.26 19.15
C LYS A 300 -8.32 -10.51 17.68
N ARG A 301 -9.50 -10.09 17.21
CA ARG A 301 -9.91 -10.19 15.80
C ARG A 301 -8.97 -9.46 14.84
N TYR A 302 -8.45 -8.30 15.23
CA TYR A 302 -7.52 -7.51 14.40
C TYR A 302 -6.15 -8.17 14.37
N LEU A 303 -5.66 -8.62 15.54
CA LEU A 303 -4.40 -9.35 15.64
C LEU A 303 -4.42 -10.66 14.84
N TYR A 304 -5.54 -11.39 14.90
CA TYR A 304 -5.71 -12.61 14.13
C TYR A 304 -5.70 -12.33 12.62
N MET A 305 -6.42 -11.30 12.17
CA MET A 305 -6.39 -10.89 10.77
C MET A 305 -4.98 -10.47 10.33
N HIS A 306 -4.26 -9.69 11.13
CA HIS A 306 -2.86 -9.32 10.84
C HIS A 306 -1.95 -10.55 10.74
N MET A 307 -2.10 -11.52 11.66
CA MET A 307 -1.35 -12.79 11.63
C MET A 307 -1.64 -13.57 10.35
N MET A 308 -2.92 -13.69 9.94
CA MET A 308 -3.29 -14.36 8.68
C MET A 308 -2.67 -13.67 7.46
N LEU A 309 -2.83 -12.35 7.35
CA LEU A 309 -2.26 -11.57 6.25
C LEU A 309 -0.72 -11.66 6.21
N SER A 310 -0.08 -11.77 7.38
CA SER A 310 1.37 -11.98 7.49
C SER A 310 1.78 -13.36 6.97
N LEU A 311 1.06 -14.43 7.33
CA LEU A 311 1.32 -15.78 6.82
C LEU A 311 1.09 -15.88 5.30
N PHE A 312 -0.01 -15.31 4.80
CA PHE A 312 -0.29 -15.24 3.37
C PHE A 312 0.82 -14.54 2.60
N ARG A 313 1.34 -13.44 3.14
CA ARG A 313 2.48 -12.74 2.55
C ARG A 313 3.72 -13.63 2.50
N ARG A 314 4.04 -14.33 3.60
CA ARG A 314 5.21 -15.22 3.66
C ARG A 314 5.09 -16.39 2.68
N ARG A 315 3.91 -17.00 2.59
CA ARG A 315 3.61 -18.04 1.60
C ARG A 315 3.82 -17.54 0.17
N ARG A 316 3.25 -16.39 -0.16
CA ARG A 316 3.34 -15.81 -1.51
C ARG A 316 4.77 -15.59 -1.97
N TYR A 317 5.64 -15.14 -1.07
CA TYR A 317 7.06 -14.92 -1.37
C TYR A 317 7.93 -16.16 -1.13
N ASP A 318 7.31 -17.32 -0.90
CA ASP A 318 7.97 -18.59 -0.61
C ASP A 318 9.10 -18.46 0.44
N VAL A 319 8.81 -17.70 1.51
CA VAL A 319 9.81 -17.41 2.53
C VAL A 319 10.21 -18.73 3.23
N PRO A 320 11.51 -19.09 3.29
CA PRO A 320 11.93 -20.35 3.88
C PRO A 320 11.41 -20.54 5.31
N GLY A 321 10.70 -21.66 5.53
CA GLY A 321 10.14 -22.02 6.84
C GLY A 321 8.77 -21.43 7.16
N TRP A 322 8.06 -20.84 6.18
CA TRP A 322 6.71 -20.29 6.39
C TRP A 322 5.70 -21.32 6.92
N GLU A 323 5.88 -22.63 6.62
CA GLU A 323 5.04 -23.70 7.17
C GLU A 323 5.22 -23.84 8.68
N LYS A 324 6.48 -23.79 9.15
CA LYS A 324 6.79 -23.85 10.59
C LYS A 324 6.28 -22.61 11.32
N ASP A 325 6.37 -21.45 10.67
CA ASP A 325 5.78 -20.21 11.19
C ASP A 325 4.26 -20.35 11.35
N ARG A 326 3.58 -20.94 10.36
CA ARG A 326 2.14 -21.22 10.40
C ARG A 326 1.78 -22.15 11.55
N GLU A 327 2.49 -23.26 11.72
CA GLU A 327 2.31 -24.21 12.83
C GLU A 327 2.49 -23.53 14.20
N GLN A 328 3.53 -22.69 14.31
CA GLN A 328 3.86 -21.98 15.56
C GLN A 328 2.75 -21.04 16.02
N VAL A 329 2.03 -20.37 15.10
CA VAL A 329 1.07 -19.30 15.46
C VAL A 329 -0.39 -19.72 15.39
N LEU A 330 -0.70 -20.81 14.66
CA LEU A 330 -2.07 -21.31 14.55
C LEU A 330 -2.40 -22.43 15.51
N SER A 331 -1.43 -23.24 15.98
CA SER A 331 -1.59 -24.35 16.94
C SER A 331 -2.91 -25.16 16.85
N GLY A 332 -3.50 -25.26 15.66
CA GLY A 332 -4.83 -25.84 15.42
C GLY A 332 -6.04 -25.10 16.04
N GLN A 333 -5.86 -23.99 16.77
CA GLN A 333 -6.92 -23.31 17.50
C GLN A 333 -7.02 -21.83 17.13
N ILE A 334 -8.26 -21.35 17.10
CA ILE A 334 -8.60 -19.95 16.89
C ILE A 334 -8.62 -19.28 18.24
N TRP A 335 -7.96 -18.15 18.29
CA TRP A 335 -7.89 -17.33 19.48
C TRP A 335 -8.43 -15.92 19.22
N ALA A 336 -9.05 -15.70 18.06
CA ALA A 336 -9.79 -14.48 17.78
C ALA A 336 -11.00 -14.32 18.72
N SER A 337 -11.66 -13.15 18.65
CA SER A 337 -12.85 -12.87 19.44
C SER A 337 -13.95 -13.94 19.20
N PRO A 338 -14.67 -14.40 20.23
CA PRO A 338 -15.81 -15.30 20.05
C PRO A 338 -16.88 -14.71 19.10
N GLY A 339 -17.55 -15.58 18.35
CA GLY A 339 -18.60 -15.21 17.40
C GLY A 339 -18.10 -14.97 15.98
N LYS A 340 -19.00 -14.54 15.08
CA LYS A 340 -18.65 -14.23 13.68
C LYS A 340 -17.96 -12.86 13.62
N TRP A 341 -16.68 -12.81 13.29
CA TRP A 341 -15.91 -11.56 13.26
C TRP A 341 -15.23 -11.26 11.92
N ALA A 342 -15.11 -12.25 11.04
CA ALA A 342 -14.67 -12.04 9.66
C ALA A 342 -15.35 -13.00 8.69
N ARG A 343 -15.56 -12.52 7.46
CA ARG A 343 -16.28 -13.25 6.42
C ARG A 343 -15.44 -14.41 5.90
N ARG A 344 -15.96 -15.63 6.02
CA ARG A 344 -15.27 -16.86 5.63
C ARG A 344 -14.88 -16.88 4.16
N SER A 345 -15.82 -16.51 3.29
CA SER A 345 -15.65 -16.50 1.83
C SER A 345 -14.51 -15.57 1.40
N MET A 346 -14.48 -14.35 1.96
CA MET A 346 -13.39 -13.39 1.74
C MET A 346 -12.02 -13.90 2.20
N VAL A 347 -11.95 -14.56 3.36
CA VAL A 347 -10.71 -15.18 3.85
C VAL A 347 -10.24 -16.32 2.93
N LYS A 348 -11.17 -17.16 2.45
CA LYS A 348 -10.88 -18.19 1.46
C LYS A 348 -10.36 -17.56 0.15
N ALA A 349 -10.98 -16.49 -0.33
CA ALA A 349 -10.51 -15.76 -1.51
C ALA A 349 -9.09 -15.22 -1.33
N LEU A 350 -8.77 -14.63 -0.17
CA LEU A 350 -7.40 -14.16 0.15
C LEU A 350 -6.36 -15.27 0.14
N ALA A 351 -6.68 -16.46 0.69
CA ALA A 351 -5.79 -17.60 0.67
C ALA A 351 -5.54 -18.11 -0.76
N LEU A 352 -6.60 -18.21 -1.56
CA LEU A 352 -6.49 -18.63 -2.96
C LEU A 352 -5.64 -17.67 -3.78
N GLU A 353 -5.78 -16.35 -3.57
CA GLU A 353 -4.98 -15.32 -4.23
C GLU A 353 -3.48 -15.37 -3.93
N VAL A 354 -3.06 -16.09 -2.88
CA VAL A 354 -1.65 -16.31 -2.54
C VAL A 354 -1.19 -17.74 -2.84
N GLY A 355 -2.00 -18.56 -3.53
CA GLY A 355 -1.68 -19.95 -3.84
C GLY A 355 -1.66 -20.85 -2.60
N ASP A 356 -2.45 -20.52 -1.59
CA ASP A 356 -2.65 -21.34 -0.39
C ASP A 356 -4.05 -21.96 -0.39
N SER A 357 -4.15 -23.17 0.16
CA SER A 357 -5.43 -23.81 0.45
C SER A 357 -5.71 -23.65 1.94
N TRP A 358 -6.65 -22.77 2.30
CA TRP A 358 -7.12 -22.64 3.69
C TRP A 358 -8.07 -23.77 4.12
N GLU A 359 -8.10 -24.85 3.35
CA GLU A 359 -8.87 -26.07 3.61
C GLU A 359 -8.19 -26.83 4.74
N GLY A 360 -8.94 -27.15 5.80
CA GLY A 360 -8.41 -27.78 7.02
C GLY A 360 -8.51 -26.91 8.27
N VAL A 361 -8.62 -25.58 8.13
CA VAL A 361 -8.96 -24.72 9.28
C VAL A 361 -10.48 -24.64 9.45
N GLU A 362 -11.30 -25.29 8.62
CA GLU A 362 -12.78 -25.17 8.52
C GLU A 362 -13.56 -25.30 9.84
N ALA A 363 -12.95 -25.80 10.90
CA ALA A 363 -13.38 -25.61 12.28
C ALA A 363 -13.14 -24.16 12.82
N VAL A 364 -13.02 -23.13 11.94
CA VAL A 364 -12.78 -21.73 12.34
C VAL A 364 -14.04 -21.14 13.04
N GLY A 365 -14.35 -21.53 14.28
CA GLY A 365 -15.18 -20.79 15.24
C GLY A 365 -14.75 -19.31 15.34
N GLY A 366 -15.27 -18.48 14.43
CA GLY A 366 -14.76 -17.14 14.21
C GLY A 366 -15.10 -16.60 12.81
N LEU A 367 -14.88 -17.44 11.80
CA LEU A 367 -15.24 -17.12 10.42
C LEU A 367 -16.69 -17.48 10.15
N GLY A 368 -17.48 -16.45 9.88
CA GLY A 368 -18.90 -16.56 9.67
C GLY A 368 -19.29 -16.40 8.21
N ASP A 369 -20.44 -16.98 7.89
CA ASP A 369 -21.24 -16.53 6.75
C ASP A 369 -22.06 -15.33 7.22
N PHE A 370 -21.96 -14.24 6.47
CA PHE A 370 -22.69 -13.01 6.72
C PHE A 370 -23.68 -12.79 5.57
N PRO A 371 -24.82 -12.14 5.82
CA PRO A 371 -25.69 -11.70 4.74
C PRO A 371 -24.91 -10.82 3.75
N GLU A 372 -25.43 -10.69 2.53
CA GLU A 372 -24.81 -9.86 1.48
C GLU A 372 -23.39 -10.32 1.09
N ALA A 373 -23.18 -11.64 1.01
CA ALA A 373 -21.97 -12.14 0.36
C ALA A 373 -21.97 -11.71 -1.11
N LYS A 374 -20.90 -11.03 -1.52
CA LYS A 374 -20.62 -10.73 -2.91
C LYS A 374 -20.36 -12.02 -3.68
N SER A 375 -20.46 -11.94 -5.00
CA SER A 375 -20.11 -13.07 -5.87
C SER A 375 -18.64 -13.49 -5.67
N LEU A 376 -18.31 -14.73 -6.03
CA LEU A 376 -16.95 -15.25 -5.92
C LEU A 376 -15.96 -14.39 -6.74
N GLU A 377 -16.38 -13.92 -7.91
CA GLU A 377 -15.60 -13.06 -8.78
C GLU A 377 -15.30 -11.70 -8.14
N GLU A 378 -16.28 -11.09 -7.48
CA GLU A 378 -16.09 -9.84 -6.74
C GLU A 378 -15.19 -10.02 -5.52
N GLU A 379 -15.34 -11.11 -4.77
CA GLU A 379 -14.46 -11.40 -3.63
C GLU A 379 -13.01 -11.65 -4.07
N LYS A 380 -12.80 -12.33 -5.21
CA LYS A 380 -11.46 -12.48 -5.81
C LYS A 380 -10.84 -11.12 -6.18
N ARG A 381 -11.62 -10.21 -6.77
CA ARG A 381 -11.17 -8.83 -7.05
C ARG A 381 -10.82 -8.08 -5.77
N MET A 382 -11.66 -8.17 -4.74
CA MET A 382 -11.38 -7.55 -3.45
C MET A 382 -10.14 -8.16 -2.78
N ALA A 383 -9.96 -9.48 -2.87
CA ALA A 383 -8.81 -10.18 -2.31
C ALA A 383 -7.51 -9.76 -3.00
N THR A 384 -7.54 -9.63 -4.33
CA THR A 384 -6.45 -9.06 -5.14
C THR A 384 -6.07 -7.66 -4.65
N VAL A 385 -7.07 -6.85 -4.32
CA VAL A 385 -6.85 -5.47 -3.87
C VAL A 385 -6.26 -5.42 -2.47
N VAL A 386 -6.85 -6.17 -1.52
CA VAL A 386 -6.30 -6.27 -0.16
C VAL A 386 -4.87 -6.76 -0.23
N ARG A 387 -4.56 -7.72 -1.10
CA ARG A 387 -3.20 -8.20 -1.38
C ARG A 387 -2.29 -7.06 -1.83
N TYR A 388 -2.67 -6.27 -2.84
CA TYR A 388 -1.86 -5.14 -3.31
C TYR A 388 -1.72 -4.03 -2.26
N SER A 389 -2.75 -3.72 -1.49
CA SER A 389 -2.69 -2.74 -0.39
C SER A 389 -1.70 -3.10 0.72
N LEU A 390 -1.28 -4.37 0.77
CA LEU A 390 -0.28 -4.90 1.69
C LEU A 390 1.14 -4.88 1.10
N GLU A 391 1.34 -4.68 -0.20
CA GLU A 391 2.66 -4.71 -0.85
C GLU A 391 3.54 -3.46 -0.62
N PRO A 392 3.02 -2.22 -0.66
CA PRO A 392 3.85 -1.02 -0.56
C PRO A 392 4.68 -0.92 0.73
N ARG A 393 4.30 -1.66 1.78
CA ARG A 393 4.99 -1.65 3.08
C ARG A 393 6.27 -2.51 3.09
N ALA A 394 6.34 -3.56 2.26
CA ALA A 394 7.48 -4.48 2.24
C ALA A 394 8.75 -3.90 1.58
N ARG A 395 8.58 -2.95 0.66
CA ARG A 395 9.68 -2.44 -0.20
C ARG A 395 10.68 -1.52 0.52
N ASP A 396 10.36 -1.01 1.71
CA ASP A 396 11.26 -0.13 2.46
C ASP A 396 12.42 -0.89 3.14
N VAL A 397 12.39 -2.23 3.21
CA VAL A 397 13.41 -3.04 3.89
C VAL A 397 14.63 -3.35 3.01
N GLU A 398 14.42 -3.66 1.73
CA GLU A 398 15.52 -4.00 0.82
C GLU A 398 16.47 -2.81 0.61
N LYS A 399 15.95 -1.58 0.64
CA LYS A 399 16.76 -0.36 0.54
C LYS A 399 17.64 -0.09 1.77
N VAL A 400 17.25 -0.54 2.96
CA VAL A 400 18.06 -0.37 4.18
C VAL A 400 19.19 -1.40 4.19
N MET A 401 18.93 -2.64 3.76
CA MET A 401 19.95 -3.68 3.71
C MET A 401 20.98 -3.47 2.58
N MET A 402 20.63 -2.78 1.50
CA MET A 402 21.56 -2.49 0.40
C MET A 402 22.38 -1.19 0.54
N ASN A 403 22.08 -0.32 1.52
CA ASN A 403 22.76 0.97 1.68
C ASN A 403 23.54 1.13 3.00
N GLU A 404 23.63 0.10 3.85
CA GLU A 404 24.60 0.12 4.96
C GLU A 404 26.01 -0.12 4.38
N PRO A 405 26.96 0.83 4.55
CA PRO A 405 28.33 0.57 4.17
C PRO A 405 28.83 -0.62 4.99
N GLN A 406 29.36 -1.64 4.30
CA GLN A 406 30.12 -2.70 4.95
C GLN A 406 31.39 -2.05 5.53
N SER A 407 31.30 -1.54 6.75
CA SER A 407 32.47 -1.16 7.54
C SER A 407 33.15 -2.45 7.98
N HIS A 408 34.13 -2.88 7.20
CA HIS A 408 35.14 -3.85 7.61
C HIS A 408 36.16 -3.21 8.54
#